data_AF-A0A0G0MW28-F1
#
_entry.id   AF-A0A0G0MW28-F1
#
_cell.length_a   1.000
_cell.length_b   1.000
_cell.length_c   1.000
_cell.angle_alpha   90.00
_cell.angle_beta   90.00
_cell.angle_gamma   90.00
#
_symmetry.space_group_name_H-M   'P 1'
#
loop_
_entity.id
_entity.type
_entity.pdbx_description
1 polymer ?
#
loop_
_entity_poly.entity_id
_entity_poly.type
_entity_poly.pdbx_seq_one_letter_code
_entity_poly.pdbx_strand_id
1 'polypeptide(L)'
;MSNTEGVLGILGVDIGEKYSSRERVVAALQAQGVGIHPTTVSRLRTGGTNGVIIEDRLNCAKVLEEDSARAKNNFFLVLTAFGLAERTRGMQRDKHRFNSAGYTELVSIALGRTPQVVRRCIRAMRSDLVYESLCSPDINLIQIFCGAVDTYLTDFPNIASSLRPRTIIAIDSGWDHQNMVDFYRNLYQHSGKRNIGLWTSYEMKVLHDFYAGRIDTSEHLTHLDREILESHVAGERPDALIGRIKEQTGIPVDSGVIIQHRNLLVYGRPTPRILLLRT
;
A
#
# COMPACT_ATOMS: atom_id res chain seq x y z
N MET A 1 -23.60 -10.84 39.50
CA MET A 1 -23.47 -9.46 39.99
C MET A 1 -23.29 -8.56 38.77
N SER A 2 -24.18 -7.58 38.63
CA SER A 2 -24.24 -6.62 37.54
C SER A 2 -22.98 -5.76 37.47
N ASN A 3 -22.50 -5.50 36.25
CA ASN A 3 -21.79 -4.25 35.93
C ASN A 3 -22.35 -3.74 34.60
N THR A 4 -23.47 -3.04 34.73
CA THR A 4 -24.11 -2.17 33.74
C THR A 4 -23.46 -0.79 33.80
N GLU A 5 -22.14 -0.69 33.64
CA GLU A 5 -21.46 0.62 33.67
C GLU A 5 -20.18 0.55 32.83
N GLY A 6 -20.29 1.10 31.64
CA GLY A 6 -19.24 1.08 30.63
C GLY A 6 -19.87 1.49 29.33
N VAL A 7 -20.11 2.80 29.20
CA VAL A 7 -20.45 3.47 27.96
C VAL A 7 -19.69 2.79 26.82
N LEU A 8 -20.42 2.11 25.92
CA LEU A 8 -19.86 1.66 24.65
C LEU A 8 -19.48 2.95 23.92
N GLY A 9 -18.21 3.33 23.96
CA GLY A 9 -17.67 4.47 23.25
C GLY A 9 -16.98 3.98 21.98
N ILE A 10 -17.21 4.63 20.85
CA ILE A 10 -16.38 4.46 19.66
C ILE A 10 -15.52 5.70 19.53
N LEU A 11 -14.22 5.58 19.83
CA LEU A 11 -13.22 6.65 19.75
C LEU A 11 -13.71 8.02 20.30
N GLY A 12 -14.34 8.00 21.48
CA GLY A 12 -14.82 9.21 22.15
C GLY A 12 -16.26 9.63 21.81
N VAL A 13 -16.97 8.89 20.94
CA VAL A 13 -18.42 9.05 20.76
C VAL A 13 -19.16 8.11 21.70
N ASP A 14 -19.87 8.69 22.67
CA ASP A 14 -20.80 7.97 23.55
C ASP A 14 -22.00 7.48 22.72
N ILE A 15 -22.13 6.16 22.61
CA ILE A 15 -23.21 5.53 21.84
C ILE A 15 -24.51 5.49 22.68
N GLY A 16 -24.45 5.66 24.00
CA GLY A 16 -25.58 5.68 24.92
C GLY A 16 -26.30 4.33 25.08
N GLU A 17 -27.30 4.29 25.95
CA GLU A 17 -28.07 3.08 26.25
C GLU A 17 -29.11 2.71 25.17
N LYS A 18 -29.66 1.50 25.27
CA LYS A 18 -30.82 1.05 24.48
C LYS A 18 -31.94 2.10 24.66
N TYR A 19 -32.54 2.56 23.55
CA TYR A 19 -33.56 3.63 23.46
C TYR A 19 -33.11 5.10 23.51
N SER A 20 -31.83 5.41 23.77
CA SER A 20 -31.33 6.79 23.61
C SER A 20 -31.40 7.27 22.14
N SER A 21 -31.43 8.59 21.89
CA SER A 21 -31.51 9.14 20.52
C SER A 21 -30.38 8.57 19.65
N ARG A 22 -30.73 8.11 18.44
CA ARG A 22 -29.78 7.59 17.45
C ARG A 22 -29.23 8.71 16.59
N GLU A 23 -30.06 9.72 16.36
CA GLU A 23 -29.78 10.90 15.54
C GLU A 23 -28.55 11.64 16.08
N ARG A 24 -28.43 11.78 17.41
CA ARG A 24 -27.26 12.40 18.05
C ARG A 24 -25.96 11.63 17.76
N VAL A 25 -25.99 10.31 17.83
CA VAL A 25 -24.81 9.47 17.58
C VAL A 25 -24.41 9.52 16.10
N VAL A 26 -25.40 9.44 15.20
CA VAL A 26 -25.17 9.57 13.75
C VAL A 26 -24.57 10.95 13.43
N ALA A 27 -25.12 12.02 13.99
CA ALA A 27 -24.60 13.37 13.80
C ALA A 27 -23.17 13.54 14.35
N ALA A 28 -22.87 12.97 15.52
CA ALA A 28 -21.54 13.03 16.10
C ALA A 28 -20.49 12.30 15.25
N LEU A 29 -20.80 11.11 14.73
CA LEU A 29 -19.90 10.37 13.85
C LEU A 29 -19.76 11.05 12.49
N GLN A 30 -20.85 11.62 11.96
CA GLN A 30 -20.83 12.38 10.71
C GLN A 30 -19.95 13.63 10.84
N ALA A 31 -19.96 14.30 12.01
CA ALA A 31 -19.10 15.44 12.30
C ALA A 31 -17.60 15.05 12.34
N GLN A 32 -17.28 13.78 12.61
CA GLN A 32 -15.93 13.22 12.51
C GLN A 32 -15.65 12.59 11.12
N GLY A 33 -16.49 12.86 10.13
CA GLY A 33 -16.31 12.42 8.73
C GLY A 33 -16.87 11.04 8.40
N VAL A 34 -17.50 10.32 9.34
CA VAL A 34 -18.01 8.95 9.12
C VAL A 34 -19.53 8.87 9.19
N GLY A 35 -20.15 8.56 8.04
CA GLY A 35 -21.58 8.28 7.96
C GLY A 35 -21.92 6.83 8.32
N ILE A 36 -22.93 6.64 9.18
CA ILE A 36 -23.48 5.31 9.50
C ILE A 36 -25.00 5.30 9.45
N HIS A 37 -25.57 4.14 9.11
CA HIS A 37 -27.02 3.97 9.14
C HIS A 37 -27.54 3.91 10.59
N PRO A 38 -28.70 4.51 10.92
CA PRO A 38 -29.25 4.50 12.28
C PRO A 38 -29.46 3.10 12.89
N THR A 39 -29.73 2.09 12.06
CA THR A 39 -29.86 0.70 12.54
C THR A 39 -28.54 0.10 13.02
N THR A 40 -27.39 0.60 12.55
CA THR A 40 -26.06 0.20 13.04
C THR A 40 -25.88 0.62 14.49
N VAL A 41 -26.34 1.82 14.87
CA VAL A 41 -26.32 2.30 16.27
C VAL A 41 -27.09 1.34 17.19
N SER A 42 -28.29 0.91 16.76
CA SER A 42 -29.07 -0.07 17.50
C SER A 42 -28.32 -1.39 17.69
N ARG A 43 -27.67 -1.91 16.64
CA ARG A 43 -26.92 -3.17 16.69
C ARG A 43 -25.68 -3.07 17.59
N LEU A 44 -25.01 -1.92 17.62
CA LEU A 44 -23.87 -1.68 18.51
C LEU A 44 -24.31 -1.76 19.98
N ARG A 45 -25.39 -1.06 20.34
CA ARG A 45 -25.93 -1.05 21.70
C ARG A 45 -26.37 -2.41 22.22
N THR A 46 -26.87 -3.28 21.33
CA THR A 46 -27.30 -4.63 21.70
C THR A 46 -26.18 -5.67 21.58
N GLY A 47 -24.93 -5.26 21.26
CA GLY A 47 -23.82 -6.17 21.01
C GLY A 47 -23.99 -7.05 19.76
N GLY A 48 -24.96 -6.75 18.90
CA GLY A 48 -25.21 -7.48 17.66
C GLY A 48 -24.21 -7.19 16.54
N THR A 49 -23.40 -6.13 16.68
CA THR A 49 -22.23 -5.86 15.83
C THR A 49 -21.13 -5.21 16.65
N ASN A 50 -19.88 -5.39 16.23
CA ASN A 50 -18.72 -4.70 16.80
C ASN A 50 -18.47 -3.35 16.08
N GLY A 51 -18.00 -2.33 16.81
CA GLY A 51 -17.67 -0.98 16.35
C GLY A 51 -16.35 -0.86 15.58
N VAL A 52 -15.53 -1.90 15.52
CA VAL A 52 -14.19 -1.90 14.87
C VAL A 52 -14.16 -1.31 13.47
N ILE A 53 -15.18 -1.57 12.64
CA ILE A 53 -15.24 -1.00 11.29
C ILE A 53 -15.37 0.52 11.33
N ILE A 54 -16.15 1.03 12.28
CA ILE A 54 -16.38 2.46 12.45
C ILE A 54 -15.12 3.10 13.04
N GLU A 55 -14.46 2.46 14.00
CA GLU A 55 -13.16 2.91 14.55
C GLU A 55 -12.09 3.02 13.46
N ASP A 56 -11.96 2.00 12.62
CA ASP A 56 -11.01 1.97 11.52
C ASP A 56 -11.28 3.10 10.51
N ARG A 57 -12.56 3.40 10.22
CA ARG A 57 -12.95 4.55 9.39
C ARG A 57 -12.64 5.89 10.03
N LEU A 58 -12.91 6.05 11.33
CA LEU A 58 -12.59 7.28 12.05
C LEU A 58 -11.09 7.53 12.11
N ASN A 59 -10.28 6.48 12.31
CA ASN A 59 -8.83 6.62 12.25
C ASN A 59 -8.35 7.02 10.84
N CYS A 60 -8.98 6.51 9.77
CA CYS A 60 -8.70 6.97 8.41
C CYS A 60 -9.10 8.44 8.21
N ALA A 61 -10.25 8.87 8.74
CA ALA A 61 -10.71 10.26 8.67
C ALA A 61 -9.74 11.22 9.38
N LYS A 62 -9.19 10.82 10.53
CA LYS A 62 -8.14 11.59 11.23
C LYS A 62 -6.88 11.75 10.38
N VAL A 63 -6.40 10.68 9.73
CA VAL A 63 -5.23 10.77 8.84
C VAL A 63 -5.49 11.70 7.65
N LEU A 64 -6.72 11.69 7.10
CA LEU A 64 -7.12 12.63 6.04
C LEU A 64 -7.12 14.09 6.53
N GLU A 65 -7.59 14.34 7.76
CA GLU A 65 -7.60 15.66 8.38
C GLU A 65 -6.19 16.17 8.67
N GLU A 66 -5.31 15.31 9.19
CA GLU A 66 -3.91 15.62 9.48
C GLU A 66 -3.04 15.74 8.22
N ASP A 67 -3.51 15.20 7.09
CA ASP A 67 -2.80 15.11 5.82
C ASP A 67 -1.36 14.57 5.98
N SER A 68 -1.23 13.44 6.70
CA SER A 68 0.08 12.86 7.03
C SER A 68 0.27 11.45 6.47
N ALA A 69 1.26 11.30 5.59
CA ALA A 69 1.78 10.02 5.12
C ALA A 69 3.06 9.57 5.85
N ARG A 70 3.51 10.30 6.89
CA ARG A 70 4.78 10.08 7.61
C ARG A 70 5.03 8.62 7.95
N ALA A 71 4.06 7.94 8.56
CA ALA A 71 4.22 6.56 9.01
C ALA A 71 4.42 5.58 7.83
N LYS A 72 3.65 5.76 6.76
CA LYS A 72 3.76 4.97 5.51
C LYS A 72 5.10 5.23 4.82
N ASN A 73 5.47 6.50 4.61
CA ASN A 73 6.68 6.88 3.91
C ASN A 73 7.93 6.36 4.64
N ASN A 74 7.99 6.49 5.97
CA ASN A 74 9.09 5.95 6.76
C ASN A 74 9.19 4.43 6.66
N PHE A 75 8.05 3.73 6.71
CA PHE A 75 8.05 2.27 6.55
C PHE A 75 8.55 1.84 5.17
N PHE A 76 8.07 2.48 4.10
CA PHE A 76 8.50 2.18 2.74
C PHE A 76 9.96 2.57 2.47
N LEU A 77 10.44 3.67 3.05
CA LEU A 77 11.85 4.04 3.00
C LEU A 77 12.73 2.97 3.67
N VAL A 78 12.37 2.52 4.88
CA VAL A 78 13.08 1.44 5.56
C VAL A 78 13.08 0.16 4.71
N LEU A 79 11.93 -0.21 4.17
CA LEU A 79 11.77 -1.42 3.36
C LEU A 79 12.65 -1.38 2.10
N THR A 80 12.72 -0.23 1.42
CA THR A 80 13.56 -0.04 0.23
C THR A 80 15.05 0.02 0.58
N ALA A 81 15.44 0.63 1.71
CA ALA A 81 16.80 0.65 2.20
C ALA A 81 17.34 -0.76 2.53
N PHE A 82 16.51 -1.60 3.18
CA PHE A 82 16.84 -3.02 3.39
C PHE A 82 17.03 -3.76 2.06
N GLY A 83 16.16 -3.48 1.09
CA GLY A 83 16.38 -3.94 -0.27
C GLY A 83 17.77 -3.55 -0.76
N LEU A 84 18.09 -2.25 -0.78
CA LEU A 84 19.34 -1.75 -1.36
C LEU A 84 20.58 -2.39 -0.72
N ALA A 85 20.57 -2.59 0.60
CA ALA A 85 21.64 -3.30 1.30
C ALA A 85 21.78 -4.76 0.84
N GLU A 86 20.67 -5.48 0.70
CA GLU A 86 20.67 -6.86 0.21
C GLU A 86 21.11 -6.95 -1.26
N ARG A 87 20.77 -5.95 -2.09
CA ARG A 87 21.29 -5.84 -3.46
C ARG A 87 22.81 -5.72 -3.49
N THR A 88 23.37 -4.78 -2.72
CA THR A 88 24.83 -4.58 -2.67
C THR A 88 25.55 -5.86 -2.22
N ARG A 89 25.04 -6.54 -1.18
CA ARG A 89 25.59 -7.83 -0.71
C ARG A 89 25.49 -8.93 -1.76
N GLY A 90 24.35 -9.00 -2.47
CA GLY A 90 24.13 -9.97 -3.55
C GLY A 90 25.11 -9.77 -4.71
N MET A 91 25.26 -8.54 -5.18
CA MET A 91 26.19 -8.19 -6.27
C MET A 91 27.66 -8.49 -5.94
N GLN A 92 28.05 -8.39 -4.66
CA GLN A 92 29.39 -8.78 -4.20
C GLN A 92 29.61 -10.31 -4.24
N ARG A 93 28.58 -11.10 -3.99
CA ARG A 93 28.67 -12.57 -3.92
C ARG A 93 28.59 -13.21 -5.30
N ASP A 94 27.67 -12.75 -6.13
CA ASP A 94 27.48 -13.25 -7.49
C ASP A 94 26.62 -12.25 -8.30
N LYS A 95 27.26 -11.59 -9.27
CA LYS A 95 26.63 -10.58 -10.14
C LYS A 95 25.49 -11.14 -10.99
N HIS A 96 25.50 -12.45 -11.29
CA HIS A 96 24.50 -13.10 -12.16
C HIS A 96 23.33 -13.71 -11.37
N ARG A 97 23.51 -13.93 -10.06
CA ARG A 97 22.46 -14.43 -9.15
C ARG A 97 21.41 -13.42 -8.78
N PHE A 98 21.59 -12.14 -9.09
CA PHE A 98 20.58 -11.12 -8.81
C PHE A 98 19.42 -11.16 -9.82
N ASN A 99 19.00 -12.35 -10.20
CA ASN A 99 17.67 -12.57 -10.72
C ASN A 99 16.69 -12.33 -9.56
N SER A 100 15.47 -11.87 -9.86
CA SER A 100 14.40 -11.59 -8.90
C SER A 100 13.99 -12.79 -8.00
N ALA A 101 14.67 -13.93 -8.08
CA ALA A 101 14.37 -15.16 -7.35
C ALA A 101 14.97 -15.13 -5.94
N GLY A 102 14.13 -15.34 -4.91
CA GLY A 102 14.56 -15.39 -3.51
C GLY A 102 14.80 -14.00 -2.89
N TYR A 103 14.79 -12.94 -3.70
CA TYR A 103 15.15 -11.62 -3.23
C TYR A 103 14.08 -11.01 -2.29
N THR A 104 12.81 -11.19 -2.62
CA THR A 104 11.71 -10.84 -1.70
C THR A 104 11.82 -11.63 -0.39
N GLU A 105 12.21 -12.90 -0.44
CA GLU A 105 12.38 -13.76 0.73
C GLU A 105 13.50 -13.24 1.66
N LEU A 106 14.65 -12.83 1.11
CA LEU A 106 15.75 -12.23 1.87
C LEU A 106 15.32 -10.95 2.59
N VAL A 107 14.67 -10.03 1.87
CA VAL A 107 14.12 -8.79 2.45
C VAL A 107 13.06 -9.10 3.52
N SER A 108 12.25 -10.14 3.32
CA SER A 108 11.23 -10.55 4.29
C SER A 108 11.83 -11.06 5.60
N ILE A 109 12.90 -11.84 5.53
CA ILE A 109 13.65 -12.31 6.70
C ILE A 109 14.24 -11.11 7.45
N ALA A 110 14.90 -10.19 6.75
CA ALA A 110 15.51 -9.01 7.35
C ALA A 110 14.50 -8.12 8.07
N LEU A 111 13.28 -8.00 7.55
CA LEU A 111 12.20 -7.19 8.13
C LEU A 111 11.37 -7.93 9.19
N GLY A 112 11.60 -9.23 9.41
CA GLY A 112 10.76 -10.05 10.28
C GLY A 112 9.29 -10.07 9.81
N ARG A 113 9.07 -10.19 8.49
CA ARG A 113 7.75 -10.21 7.86
C ARG A 113 7.59 -11.43 6.97
N THR A 114 6.35 -11.79 6.65
CA THR A 114 6.09 -12.85 5.68
C THR A 114 6.34 -12.32 4.25
N PRO A 115 6.81 -13.18 3.33
CA PRO A 115 6.95 -12.80 1.92
C PRO A 115 5.68 -12.21 1.32
N GLN A 116 4.51 -12.73 1.70
CA GLN A 116 3.24 -12.22 1.18
C GLN A 116 2.95 -10.77 1.58
N VAL A 117 3.38 -10.35 2.78
CA VAL A 117 3.28 -8.95 3.21
C VAL A 117 4.20 -8.08 2.37
N VAL A 118 5.47 -8.48 2.20
CA VAL A 118 6.43 -7.71 1.40
C VAL A 118 5.96 -7.58 -0.05
N ARG A 119 5.44 -8.65 -0.68
CA ARG A 119 4.87 -8.61 -2.05
C ARG A 119 3.70 -7.64 -2.20
N ARG A 120 2.89 -7.47 -1.16
CA ARG A 120 1.77 -6.53 -1.16
C ARG A 120 2.26 -5.10 -0.96
N CYS A 121 3.22 -4.88 -0.07
CA CYS A 121 3.89 -3.59 0.06
C CYS A 121 4.57 -3.17 -1.26
N ILE A 122 5.24 -4.08 -1.98
CA ILE A 122 5.83 -3.78 -3.30
C ILE A 122 4.76 -3.34 -4.29
N ARG A 123 3.65 -4.07 -4.38
CA ARG A 123 2.53 -3.67 -5.25
C ARG A 123 1.94 -2.32 -4.86
N ALA A 124 1.79 -2.06 -3.56
CA ALA A 124 1.35 -0.78 -3.05
C ALA A 124 2.30 0.35 -3.45
N MET A 125 3.62 0.19 -3.24
CA MET A 125 4.63 1.19 -3.62
C MET A 125 4.67 1.47 -5.11
N ARG A 126 4.57 0.42 -5.95
CA ARG A 126 4.50 0.59 -7.40
C ARG A 126 3.23 1.34 -7.80
N SER A 127 2.08 0.99 -7.22
CA SER A 127 0.83 1.70 -7.49
C SER A 127 0.92 3.15 -7.05
N ASP A 128 1.49 3.43 -5.89
CA ASP A 128 1.68 4.78 -5.33
C ASP A 128 2.55 5.64 -6.25
N LEU A 129 3.71 5.12 -6.67
CA LEU A 129 4.62 5.78 -7.61
C LEU A 129 3.92 6.12 -8.93
N VAL A 130 3.26 5.13 -9.55
CA VAL A 130 2.61 5.32 -10.85
C VAL A 130 1.44 6.27 -10.74
N TYR A 131 0.58 6.08 -9.75
CA TYR A 131 -0.59 6.93 -9.53
C TYR A 131 -0.16 8.38 -9.32
N GLU A 132 0.86 8.59 -8.49
CA GLU A 132 1.38 9.93 -8.25
C GLU A 132 1.97 10.55 -9.52
N SER A 133 2.73 9.79 -10.30
CA SER A 133 3.30 10.30 -11.56
C SER A 133 2.25 10.72 -12.59
N LEU A 134 1.03 10.17 -12.51
CA LEU A 134 -0.09 10.57 -13.37
C LEU A 134 -0.79 11.82 -12.86
N CYS A 135 -0.99 11.93 -11.54
CA CYS A 135 -1.68 13.06 -10.93
C CYS A 135 -0.80 14.31 -10.75
N SER A 136 0.51 14.11 -10.58
CA SER A 136 1.51 15.17 -10.44
C SER A 136 2.74 14.81 -11.28
N PRO A 137 2.68 15.05 -12.60
CA PRO A 137 3.76 14.64 -13.51
C PRO A 137 5.09 15.28 -13.15
N ASP A 138 6.05 14.45 -12.75
CA ASP A 138 7.45 14.82 -12.55
C ASP A 138 8.31 14.13 -13.62
N ILE A 139 8.81 14.95 -14.55
CA ILE A 139 9.67 14.48 -15.65
C ILE A 139 10.94 13.81 -15.10
N ASN A 140 11.49 14.29 -13.98
CA ASN A 140 12.69 13.71 -13.39
C ASN A 140 12.41 12.30 -12.87
N LEU A 141 11.27 12.08 -12.21
CA LEU A 141 10.87 10.77 -11.71
C LEU A 141 10.71 9.75 -12.85
N ILE A 142 10.09 10.17 -13.95
CA ILE A 142 9.94 9.33 -15.15
C ILE A 142 11.32 9.00 -15.74
N GLN A 143 12.20 9.98 -15.90
CA GLN A 143 13.56 9.75 -16.42
C GLN A 143 14.39 8.83 -15.52
N ILE A 144 14.31 8.99 -14.19
CA ILE A 144 14.98 8.12 -13.23
C ILE A 144 14.47 6.68 -13.35
N PHE A 145 13.15 6.51 -13.47
CA PHE A 145 12.55 5.20 -13.69
C PHE A 145 13.05 4.59 -15.01
N CYS A 146 12.99 5.34 -16.11
CA CYS A 146 13.42 4.86 -17.41
C CYS A 146 14.89 4.46 -17.43
N GLY A 147 15.77 5.34 -16.95
CA GLY A 147 17.20 5.07 -16.88
C GLY A 147 17.54 3.87 -15.99
N ALA A 148 16.78 3.63 -14.91
CA ALA A 148 16.96 2.45 -14.07
C ALA A 148 16.60 1.15 -14.81
N VAL A 149 15.51 1.13 -15.57
CA VAL A 149 15.12 -0.02 -16.39
C VAL A 149 16.15 -0.29 -17.48
N ASP A 150 16.58 0.75 -18.21
CA ASP A 150 17.59 0.64 -19.27
C ASP A 150 18.93 0.12 -18.74
N THR A 151 19.37 0.65 -17.60
CA THR A 151 20.59 0.19 -16.92
C THR A 151 20.46 -1.28 -16.53
N TYR A 152 19.32 -1.68 -15.98
CA TYR A 152 19.08 -3.08 -15.64
C TYR A 152 19.09 -3.98 -16.87
N LEU A 153 18.42 -3.61 -17.97
CA LEU A 153 18.46 -4.42 -19.19
C LEU A 153 19.88 -4.51 -19.79
N THR A 154 20.69 -3.45 -19.66
CA THR A 154 22.09 -3.40 -20.14
C THR A 154 23.06 -4.19 -19.25
N ASP A 155 22.89 -4.11 -17.93
CA ASP A 155 23.75 -4.77 -16.94
C ASP A 155 23.54 -6.30 -16.89
N PHE A 156 22.43 -6.81 -17.44
CA PHE A 156 22.29 -8.24 -17.71
C PHE A 156 23.00 -8.58 -19.02
N PRO A 157 24.13 -9.32 -18.99
CA PRO A 157 24.93 -9.59 -20.19
C PRO A 157 24.12 -10.32 -21.26
N ASN A 158 24.70 -10.42 -22.47
CA ASN A 158 24.26 -11.22 -23.62
C ASN A 158 24.15 -12.74 -23.29
N ILE A 159 23.32 -13.07 -22.31
CA ILE A 159 22.82 -14.39 -22.03
C ILE A 159 21.94 -14.74 -23.22
N ALA A 160 22.24 -15.84 -23.90
CA ALA A 160 21.40 -16.34 -24.99
C ALA A 160 19.92 -16.29 -24.57
N SER A 161 19.02 -15.89 -25.47
CA SER A 161 17.60 -15.70 -25.16
C SER A 161 16.96 -16.91 -24.45
N SER A 162 17.44 -18.13 -24.76
CA SER A 162 17.04 -19.39 -24.13
C SER A 162 17.44 -19.56 -22.66
N LEU A 163 18.42 -18.80 -22.19
CA LEU A 163 18.95 -18.82 -20.82
C LEU A 163 18.53 -17.58 -20.01
N ARG A 164 17.86 -16.60 -20.62
CA ARG A 164 17.37 -15.41 -19.90
C ARG A 164 16.21 -15.79 -18.96
N PRO A 165 16.24 -15.35 -17.69
CA PRO A 165 15.10 -15.50 -16.79
C PRO A 165 13.81 -14.93 -17.41
N ARG A 166 12.68 -15.63 -17.28
CA ARG A 166 11.38 -15.20 -17.83
C ARG A 166 10.99 -13.79 -17.42
N THR A 167 11.35 -13.35 -16.22
CA THR A 167 11.10 -11.99 -15.74
C THR A 167 11.85 -10.94 -16.57
N ILE A 168 13.09 -11.23 -16.98
CA ILE A 168 13.88 -10.31 -17.82
C ILE A 168 13.28 -10.23 -19.22
N ILE A 169 12.89 -11.37 -19.80
CA ILE A 169 12.20 -11.40 -21.10
C ILE A 169 10.91 -10.55 -21.04
N ALA A 170 10.15 -10.67 -19.95
CA ALA A 170 8.92 -9.90 -19.76
C ALA A 170 9.15 -8.39 -19.57
N ILE A 171 10.22 -7.99 -18.88
CA ILE A 171 10.61 -6.58 -18.74
C ILE A 171 11.02 -6.05 -20.11
N ASP A 172 11.92 -6.73 -20.81
CA ASP A 172 12.42 -6.35 -22.14
C ASP A 172 11.30 -6.23 -23.17
N SER A 173 10.35 -7.18 -23.18
CA SER A 173 9.21 -7.17 -24.10
C SER A 173 8.15 -6.10 -23.75
N GLY A 174 8.08 -5.69 -22.48
CA GLY A 174 7.09 -4.74 -21.99
C GLY A 174 7.57 -3.30 -21.93
N TRP A 175 8.87 -3.07 -22.11
CA TRP A 175 9.51 -1.78 -21.94
C TRP A 175 9.41 -0.93 -23.20
N ASP A 176 8.64 0.15 -23.13
CA ASP A 176 8.40 1.10 -24.23
C ASP A 176 9.24 2.39 -24.11
N HIS A 177 10.13 2.44 -23.11
CA HIS A 177 10.98 3.59 -22.74
C HIS A 177 10.22 4.87 -22.35
N GLN A 178 8.90 4.82 -22.16
CA GLN A 178 8.09 6.04 -22.08
C GLN A 178 7.03 6.02 -20.98
N ASN A 179 6.37 4.89 -20.73
CA ASN A 179 5.18 4.87 -19.90
C ASN A 179 5.23 3.78 -18.81
N MET A 180 5.25 4.21 -17.54
CA MET A 180 5.20 3.29 -16.40
C MET A 180 3.93 2.45 -16.37
N VAL A 181 2.77 3.02 -16.72
CA VAL A 181 1.47 2.33 -16.70
C VAL A 181 1.47 1.19 -17.70
N ASP A 182 1.86 1.47 -18.95
CA ASP A 182 1.89 0.49 -20.03
C ASP A 182 2.95 -0.57 -19.74
N PHE A 183 4.11 -0.16 -19.23
CA PHE A 183 5.15 -1.07 -18.77
C PHE A 183 4.66 -2.06 -17.72
N TYR A 184 4.03 -1.60 -16.62
CA TYR A 184 3.52 -2.51 -15.59
C TYR A 184 2.36 -3.38 -16.09
N ARG A 185 1.51 -2.85 -16.98
CA ARG A 185 0.44 -3.63 -17.62
C ARG A 185 1.03 -4.75 -18.49
N ASN A 186 2.04 -4.45 -19.30
CA ASN A 186 2.71 -5.43 -20.15
C ASN A 186 3.45 -6.46 -19.29
N LEU A 187 4.18 -6.02 -18.27
CA LEU A 187 4.84 -6.90 -17.31
C LEU A 187 3.84 -7.87 -16.67
N TYR A 188 2.63 -7.39 -16.32
CA TYR A 188 1.58 -8.23 -15.78
C TYR A 188 1.13 -9.31 -16.76
N GLN A 189 0.86 -8.94 -18.01
CA GLN A 189 0.37 -9.85 -19.03
C GLN A 189 1.38 -10.99 -19.30
N HIS A 190 2.68 -10.68 -19.29
CA HIS A 190 3.74 -11.64 -19.60
C HIS A 190 4.20 -12.48 -18.40
N SER A 191 4.05 -11.97 -17.17
CA SER A 191 4.67 -12.58 -15.98
C SER A 191 3.69 -12.87 -14.84
N GLY A 192 2.46 -12.37 -14.87
CA GLY A 192 1.41 -12.62 -13.88
C GLY A 192 1.61 -11.92 -12.53
N LYS A 193 0.63 -12.09 -11.62
CA LYS A 193 0.55 -11.32 -10.34
C LYS A 193 1.75 -11.56 -9.44
N ARG A 194 2.27 -12.79 -9.41
CA ARG A 194 3.38 -13.18 -8.54
C ARG A 194 4.64 -12.36 -8.85
N ASN A 195 4.93 -12.17 -10.13
CA ASN A 195 6.13 -11.48 -10.59
C ASN A 195 6.05 -9.96 -10.42
N ILE A 196 4.84 -9.38 -10.42
CA ILE A 196 4.64 -7.99 -10.00
C ILE A 196 4.81 -7.81 -8.49
N GLY A 197 4.55 -8.86 -7.72
CA GLY A 197 4.90 -8.85 -6.30
C GLY A 197 6.39 -9.06 -6.02
N LEU A 198 7.21 -9.44 -7.00
CA LEU A 198 8.64 -9.68 -6.79
C LEU A 198 9.42 -8.37 -6.86
N TRP A 199 10.40 -8.25 -5.98
CA TRP A 199 11.38 -7.18 -6.08
C TRP A 199 12.27 -7.38 -7.30
N THR A 200 12.38 -6.34 -8.13
CA THR A 200 13.40 -6.23 -9.18
C THR A 200 14.45 -5.19 -8.74
N SER A 201 15.74 -5.41 -9.03
CA SER A 201 16.80 -4.51 -8.54
C SER A 201 16.70 -3.09 -9.09
N TYR A 202 16.11 -2.90 -10.27
CA TYR A 202 16.05 -1.59 -10.94
C TYR A 202 15.15 -0.61 -10.18
N GLU A 203 14.02 -1.07 -9.67
CA GLU A 203 13.01 -0.20 -9.05
C GLU A 203 13.39 0.26 -7.65
N MET A 204 14.29 -0.46 -6.98
CA MET A 204 14.55 -0.21 -5.57
C MET A 204 15.13 1.17 -5.31
N LYS A 205 16.06 1.61 -6.16
CA LYS A 205 16.62 2.94 -6.04
C LYS A 205 15.57 4.00 -6.37
N VAL A 206 14.77 3.77 -7.40
CA VAL A 206 13.67 4.67 -7.78
C VAL A 206 12.67 4.84 -6.63
N LEU A 207 12.21 3.74 -6.04
CA LEU A 207 11.27 3.75 -4.92
C LEU A 207 11.90 4.33 -3.65
N HIS A 208 13.16 4.02 -3.37
CA HIS A 208 13.87 4.61 -2.24
C HIS A 208 13.95 6.12 -2.37
N ASP A 209 14.40 6.61 -3.52
CA ASP A 209 14.56 8.04 -3.78
C ASP A 209 13.20 8.76 -3.78
N PHE A 210 12.14 8.12 -4.31
CA PHE A 210 10.76 8.62 -4.23
C PHE A 210 10.31 8.84 -2.77
N TYR A 211 10.45 7.84 -1.90
CA TYR A 211 10.02 7.98 -0.50
C TYR A 211 10.95 8.86 0.35
N ALA A 212 12.25 8.89 0.05
CA ALA A 212 13.18 9.82 0.67
C ALA A 212 12.80 11.27 0.33
N GLY A 213 12.58 11.56 -0.95
CA GLY A 213 12.16 12.89 -1.41
C GLY A 213 10.84 13.33 -0.79
N ARG A 214 9.89 12.41 -0.57
CA ARG A 214 8.65 12.69 0.16
C ARG A 214 8.89 13.10 1.61
N ILE A 215 9.77 12.40 2.33
CA ILE A 215 10.10 12.75 3.72
C ILE A 215 10.79 14.12 3.78
N ASP A 216 11.65 14.43 2.80
CA ASP A 216 12.42 15.67 2.77
C ASP A 216 11.59 16.90 2.36
N THR A 217 10.61 16.74 1.46
CA THR A 217 9.86 17.87 0.88
C THR A 217 8.54 18.14 1.58
N SER A 218 7.71 17.11 1.74
CA SER A 218 6.45 17.19 2.48
C SER A 218 5.91 15.79 2.74
N GLU A 219 5.65 15.46 4.00
CA GLU A 219 5.07 14.18 4.40
C GLU A 219 3.55 14.13 4.18
N HIS A 220 3.06 14.83 3.16
CA HIS A 220 1.64 14.86 2.79
C HIS A 220 1.18 13.56 2.14
N LEU A 221 -0.14 13.32 2.20
CA LEU A 221 -0.76 12.19 1.54
C LEU A 221 -0.57 12.28 0.01
N THR A 222 -0.18 11.16 -0.59
CA THR A 222 -0.20 11.03 -2.05
C THR A 222 -1.63 10.97 -2.57
N HIS A 223 -1.81 11.10 -3.88
CA HIS A 223 -3.15 10.98 -4.48
C HIS A 223 -3.76 9.59 -4.22
N LEU A 224 -2.93 8.54 -4.27
CA LEU A 224 -3.38 7.18 -3.96
C LEU A 224 -3.72 7.01 -2.46
N ASP A 225 -2.95 7.63 -1.56
CA ASP A 225 -3.25 7.59 -0.13
C ASP A 225 -4.64 8.16 0.15
N ARG A 226 -4.93 9.34 -0.41
CA ARG A 226 -6.22 10.00 -0.28
C ARG A 226 -7.34 9.14 -0.81
N GLU A 227 -7.21 8.62 -2.03
CA GLU A 227 -8.26 7.76 -2.62
C GLU A 227 -8.55 6.53 -1.77
N ILE A 228 -7.51 5.85 -1.25
CA ILE A 228 -7.67 4.68 -0.38
C ILE A 228 -8.41 5.04 0.92
N LEU A 229 -8.04 6.16 1.55
CA LEU A 229 -8.63 6.60 2.81
C LEU A 229 -10.07 7.09 2.61
N GLU A 230 -10.32 7.93 1.62
CA GLU A 230 -11.64 8.49 1.29
C GLU A 230 -12.63 7.38 0.92
N SER A 231 -12.24 6.46 0.05
CA SER A 231 -13.06 5.27 -0.28
C SER A 231 -13.39 4.46 0.96
N HIS A 232 -12.44 4.30 1.90
CA HIS A 232 -12.70 3.55 3.12
C HIS A 232 -13.68 4.26 4.06
N VAL A 233 -13.49 5.57 4.26
CA VAL A 233 -14.32 6.44 5.09
C VAL A 233 -15.75 6.49 4.56
N ALA A 234 -15.91 6.69 3.24
CA ALA A 234 -17.20 6.67 2.55
C ALA A 234 -17.88 5.29 2.57
N GLY A 235 -17.14 4.24 2.91
CA GLY A 235 -17.65 2.88 2.95
C GLY A 235 -17.88 2.26 1.59
N GLU A 236 -17.09 2.68 0.61
CA GLU A 236 -17.11 2.14 -0.73
C GLU A 236 -16.80 0.63 -0.73
N ARG A 237 -17.37 -0.10 -1.70
CA ARG A 237 -17.02 -1.50 -1.92
C ARG A 237 -15.56 -1.62 -2.40
N PRO A 238 -14.74 -2.50 -1.79
CA PRO A 238 -13.33 -2.64 -2.17
C PRO A 238 -13.09 -2.93 -3.65
N ASP A 239 -13.99 -3.68 -4.31
CA ASP A 239 -13.82 -4.08 -5.71
C ASP A 239 -13.82 -2.90 -6.68
N ALA A 240 -14.57 -1.84 -6.37
CA ALA A 240 -14.64 -0.64 -7.20
C ALA A 240 -13.31 0.14 -7.16
N LEU A 241 -12.78 0.37 -5.95
CA LEU A 241 -11.45 0.98 -5.74
C LEU A 241 -10.33 0.14 -6.39
N ILE A 242 -10.37 -1.19 -6.22
CA ILE A 242 -9.40 -2.11 -6.85
C ILE A 242 -9.43 -1.98 -8.37
N GLY A 243 -10.63 -1.88 -8.96
CA GLY A 243 -10.83 -1.67 -10.39
C GLY A 243 -10.16 -0.40 -10.88
N ARG A 244 -10.45 0.74 -10.23
CA ARG A 244 -9.88 2.05 -10.59
C ARG A 244 -8.36 2.09 -10.51
N ILE A 245 -7.79 1.68 -9.38
CA ILE A 245 -6.32 1.67 -9.20
C ILE A 245 -5.66 0.80 -10.26
N LYS A 246 -6.22 -0.38 -10.56
CA LYS A 246 -5.67 -1.27 -11.60
C LYS A 246 -5.73 -0.63 -12.98
N GLU A 247 -6.85 0.02 -13.32
CA GLU A 247 -7.04 0.67 -14.60
C GLU A 247 -6.04 1.82 -14.81
N GLN A 248 -5.89 2.68 -13.80
CA GLN A 248 -5.00 3.83 -13.84
C GLN A 248 -3.52 3.44 -13.80
N THR A 249 -3.14 2.47 -12.96
CA THR A 249 -1.72 2.16 -12.74
C THR A 249 -1.18 0.98 -13.55
N GLY A 250 -2.06 0.18 -14.16
CA GLY A 250 -1.68 -1.08 -14.81
C GLY A 250 -1.29 -2.21 -13.83
N ILE A 251 -1.27 -1.93 -12.52
CA ILE A 251 -0.78 -2.85 -11.49
C ILE A 251 -1.95 -3.65 -10.87
N PRO A 252 -1.87 -4.99 -10.84
CA PRO A 252 -2.89 -5.82 -10.21
C PRO A 252 -2.85 -5.72 -8.68
N VAL A 253 -3.71 -4.87 -8.13
CA VAL A 253 -3.97 -4.78 -6.68
C VAL A 253 -5.09 -5.74 -6.25
N ASP A 254 -5.05 -6.15 -4.98
CA ASP A 254 -6.09 -6.95 -4.33
C ASP A 254 -6.46 -6.30 -2.98
N SER A 255 -7.54 -6.77 -2.34
CA SER A 255 -7.97 -6.23 -1.05
C SER A 255 -6.89 -6.28 0.02
N GLY A 256 -5.99 -7.27 -0.03
CA GLY A 256 -4.86 -7.36 0.88
C GLY A 256 -3.81 -6.27 0.63
N VAL A 257 -3.61 -5.83 -0.60
CA VAL A 257 -2.75 -4.68 -0.93
C VAL A 257 -3.33 -3.40 -0.33
N ILE A 258 -4.62 -3.12 -0.60
CA ILE A 258 -5.32 -1.92 -0.12
C ILE A 258 -5.32 -1.86 1.41
N ILE A 259 -5.66 -2.97 2.07
CA ILE A 259 -5.68 -3.05 3.54
C ILE A 259 -4.28 -2.78 4.11
N GLN A 260 -3.21 -3.32 3.50
CA GLN A 260 -1.87 -3.10 4.02
C GLN A 260 -1.40 -1.66 3.81
N HIS A 261 -1.67 -1.08 2.65
CA HIS A 261 -1.36 0.32 2.36
C HIS A 261 -2.04 1.24 3.37
N ARG A 262 -3.35 1.07 3.56
CA ARG A 262 -4.13 1.82 4.54
C ARG A 262 -3.61 1.60 5.97
N ASN A 263 -3.28 0.37 6.36
CA ASN A 263 -2.80 0.10 7.71
C ASN A 263 -1.41 0.71 7.97
N LEU A 264 -0.60 0.91 6.92
CA LEU A 264 0.65 1.67 7.03
C LEU A 264 0.39 3.16 7.26
N LEU A 265 -0.59 3.74 6.58
CA LEU A 265 -1.02 5.13 6.79
C LEU A 265 -1.54 5.34 8.22
N VAL A 266 -2.41 4.44 8.69
CA VAL A 266 -3.11 4.62 9.97
C VAL A 266 -2.31 4.15 11.17
N TYR A 267 -1.58 3.04 11.06
CA TYR A 267 -0.95 2.37 12.20
C TYR A 267 0.57 2.27 12.08
N GLY A 268 1.17 2.71 10.96
CA GLY A 268 2.62 2.60 10.72
C GLY A 268 3.15 1.17 10.57
N ARG A 269 2.26 0.18 10.43
CA ARG A 269 2.66 -1.23 10.28
C ARG A 269 1.70 -2.04 9.39
N PRO A 270 2.23 -3.01 8.62
CA PRO A 270 1.41 -3.86 7.76
C PRO A 270 0.79 -5.01 8.59
N THR A 271 -0.11 -4.67 9.51
CA THR A 271 -0.74 -5.63 10.43
C THR A 271 -2.07 -6.14 9.87
N PRO A 272 -2.42 -7.43 10.05
CA PRO A 272 -3.79 -7.89 9.85
C PRO A 272 -4.75 -7.25 10.88
N ARG A 273 -5.95 -6.87 10.41
CA ARG A 273 -7.01 -6.18 11.19
C ARG A 273 -7.33 -6.79 12.57
N ILE A 274 -7.12 -8.10 12.75
CA ILE A 274 -7.52 -8.84 13.96
C ILE A 274 -6.54 -8.62 15.13
N LEU A 275 -5.28 -8.23 14.86
CA LEU A 275 -4.25 -8.15 15.91
C LEU A 275 -4.20 -6.81 16.65
N LEU A 276 -4.88 -5.77 16.14
CA LEU A 276 -4.84 -4.42 16.73
C LEU A 276 -5.82 -4.22 17.90
N LEU A 277 -6.60 -5.25 18.25
CA LEU A 277 -7.66 -5.20 19.27
C LEU A 277 -7.43 -6.17 20.44
N ARG A 278 -6.22 -6.73 20.54
CA ARG A 278 -5.83 -7.65 21.62
C ARG A 278 -4.64 -7.15 22.45
N THR A 279 -4.22 -5.91 22.23
CA THR A 279 -3.17 -5.21 22.99
C THR A 279 -3.73 -3.89 23.47
#